data_AF-A0A318DYP8-F1
#
_entry.id   AF-A0A318DYP8-F1
#
_cell.length_a   1.000
_cell.length_b   1.000
_cell.length_c   1.000
_cell.angle_alpha   90.00
_cell.angle_beta   90.00
_cell.angle_gamma   90.00
#
_symmetry.space_group_name_H-M   'P 1'
#
loop_
_entity.id
_entity.type
_entity.pdbx_description
1 polymer ?
#
loop_
_entity_poly.entity_id
_entity_poly.type
_entity_poly.pdbx_seq_one_letter_code
_entity_poly.pdbx_strand_id
1 'polypeptide(L)'
;MGQFAERVYTDAAGIRRIEDLVDQLPTNGHVVLQLRDGTSYDGVVCERPNVQVFRDGEEREGINGVVRLERPDAPMWSCYVWLGDIHRVEHLDSTLGSET
;
A
#
# COMPACT_ATOMS: atom_id res chain seq x y z
N MET A 1 -18.27 0.82 -14.20
CA MET A 1 -18.51 1.14 -12.78
C MET A 1 -17.26 1.84 -12.28
N GLY A 2 -17.36 3.09 -11.82
CA GLY A 2 -16.20 3.88 -11.40
C GLY A 2 -15.66 3.40 -10.05
N GLN A 3 -14.35 3.30 -9.92
CA GLN A 3 -13.72 3.02 -8.63
C GLN A 3 -13.68 4.32 -7.83
N PHE A 4 -14.21 4.32 -6.61
CA PHE A 4 -14.19 5.47 -5.71
C PHE A 4 -13.10 5.29 -4.66
N ALA A 5 -12.32 6.34 -4.39
CA ALA A 5 -11.31 6.38 -3.34
C ALA A 5 -11.48 7.63 -2.49
N GLU A 6 -11.13 7.54 -1.20
CA GLU A 6 -11.17 8.69 -0.27
C GLU A 6 -10.12 9.77 -0.60
N ARG A 7 -9.09 9.39 -1.36
CA ARG A 7 -8.11 10.33 -1.88
C ARG A 7 -7.60 9.88 -3.23
N VAL A 8 -7.37 10.83 -4.12
CA VAL A 8 -6.78 10.57 -5.44
C VAL A 8 -5.61 11.53 -5.69
N TYR A 9 -4.63 11.07 -6.46
CA TYR A 9 -3.46 11.86 -6.81
C TYR A 9 -3.48 12.18 -8.29
N THR A 10 -3.44 13.46 -8.62
CA THR A 10 -3.44 13.97 -10.00
C THR A 10 -2.12 14.64 -10.40
N ASP A 11 -1.31 15.02 -9.41
CA ASP A 11 0.00 15.64 -9.63
C ASP A 11 1.11 14.58 -9.81
N ALA A 12 2.07 14.87 -10.69
CA ALA A 12 3.17 13.97 -11.02
C ALA A 12 3.97 13.48 -9.80
N ALA A 13 4.16 14.31 -8.76
CA ALA A 13 4.85 13.90 -7.54
C ALA A 13 4.02 12.90 -6.72
N GLY A 14 2.69 13.09 -6.67
CA GLY A 14 1.77 12.15 -6.04
C GLY A 14 1.75 10.81 -6.76
N ILE A 15 1.65 10.86 -8.10
CA ILE A 15 1.69 9.68 -8.96
C ILE A 15 2.95 8.86 -8.71
N ARG A 16 4.12 9.51 -8.81
CA ARG A 16 5.41 8.87 -8.64
C ARG A 16 5.59 8.29 -7.23
N ARG A 17 5.02 8.92 -6.20
CA ARG A 17 5.01 8.36 -4.84
C ARG A 17 4.21 7.06 -4.76
N ILE A 18 3.05 7.00 -5.40
CA ILE A 18 2.22 5.79 -5.42
C ILE A 18 2.93 4.67 -6.19
N GLU A 19 3.53 4.97 -7.34
CA GLU A 19 4.32 4.00 -8.11
C GLU A 19 5.53 3.46 -7.32
N ASP A 20 6.24 4.34 -6.61
CA ASP A 20 7.35 3.96 -5.74
C ASP A 20 6.91 3.03 -4.59
N LEU A 21 5.75 3.30 -3.98
CA LEU A 21 5.15 2.40 -2.99
C LEU A 21 4.80 1.03 -3.58
N VAL A 22 4.31 0.97 -4.82
CA VAL A 22 4.03 -0.30 -5.50
C VAL A 22 5.31 -1.11 -5.75
N ASP A 23 6.43 -0.43 -6.03
CA ASP A 23 7.73 -1.09 -6.20
C ASP A 23 8.27 -1.62 -4.86
N GLN A 24 8.07 -0.87 -3.77
CA GLN A 24 8.40 -1.29 -2.41
C GLN A 24 7.48 -2.40 -1.86
N LEU A 25 6.44 -2.83 -2.56
CA LEU A 25 5.50 -3.85 -2.08
C LEU A 25 5.53 -5.08 -2.98
N PRO A 26 6.58 -5.92 -2.86
CA PRO A 26 6.68 -7.15 -3.63
C PRO A 26 5.62 -8.15 -3.16
N THR A 27 5.05 -8.89 -4.11
CA THR A 27 4.17 -10.03 -3.82
C THR A 27 4.85 -11.00 -2.87
N ASN A 28 4.13 -11.51 -1.88
CA ASN A 28 4.63 -12.42 -0.84
C ASN A 28 5.71 -11.82 0.08
N GLY A 29 5.97 -10.50 0.03
CA GLY A 29 6.89 -9.83 0.94
C GLY A 29 6.25 -9.54 2.30
N HIS A 30 6.97 -9.85 3.39
CA HIS A 30 6.55 -9.45 4.73
C HIS A 30 6.93 -7.99 5.00
N VAL A 31 5.93 -7.15 5.23
CA VAL A 31 6.09 -5.71 5.42
C VAL A 31 5.27 -5.20 6.60
N VAL A 32 5.73 -4.08 7.17
CA VAL A 32 4.98 -3.26 8.11
C VAL A 32 4.68 -1.93 7.42
N LEU A 33 3.40 -1.64 7.23
CA LEU A 33 2.93 -0.38 6.68
C LEU A 33 2.63 0.57 7.82
N GLN A 34 3.25 1.75 7.79
CA GLN A 34 2.97 2.81 8.73
C GLN A 34 2.13 3.87 8.03
N LEU A 35 0.94 4.13 8.55
CA LEU A 35 -0.02 5.10 8.03
C LEU A 35 0.27 6.50 8.54
N ARG A 36 -0.29 7.49 7.86
CA ARG A 36 -0.18 8.91 8.25
C ARG A 36 -0.83 9.19 9.60
N ASP A 37 -1.90 8.47 9.94
CA ASP A 37 -2.57 8.57 11.23
C ASP A 37 -1.78 7.93 12.40
N GLY A 38 -0.60 7.35 12.12
CA GLY A 38 0.25 6.69 13.12
C GLY A 38 -0.09 5.22 13.34
N THR A 39 -1.18 4.72 12.76
CA THR A 39 -1.52 3.30 12.74
C THR A 39 -0.48 2.50 11.96
N SER A 40 -0.17 1.29 12.42
CA SER A 40 0.72 0.37 11.71
C SER A 40 0.04 -0.96 11.43
N TYR A 41 0.20 -1.48 10.23
CA TYR A 41 -0.27 -2.79 9.82
C TYR A 41 0.89 -3.69 9.45
N ASP A 42 1.07 -4.79 10.18
CA ASP A 42 1.98 -5.88 9.80
C ASP A 42 1.23 -6.96 9.02
N GLY A 43 1.87 -7.45 7.96
CA GLY A 43 1.36 -8.57 7.18
C GLY A 43 2.21 -8.87 5.95
N VAL A 44 1.84 -9.95 5.28
CA VAL A 44 2.42 -10.36 4.01
C VAL A 44 1.58 -9.77 2.88
N VAL A 45 2.24 -9.16 1.91
CA VAL A 45 1.57 -8.66 0.69
C VAL A 45 1.03 -9.85 -0.09
N CYS A 46 -0.29 -9.97 -0.18
CA CYS A 46 -0.97 -11.07 -0.88
C CYS A 46 -0.67 -11.05 -2.37
N GLU A 47 -0.80 -9.87 -2.98
CA GLU A 47 -0.57 -9.62 -4.40
C GLU A 47 0.01 -8.23 -4.59
N ARG A 48 0.76 -8.04 -5.68
CA ARG A 48 1.36 -6.75 -6.00
C ARG A 48 0.25 -5.70 -6.16
N PRO A 49 0.28 -4.60 -5.40
CA PRO A 49 -0.73 -3.56 -5.54
C PRO A 49 -0.68 -2.94 -6.93
N ASN A 50 -1.84 -2.57 -7.46
CA ASN A 50 -1.95 -1.97 -8.79
C ASN A 50 -2.50 -0.54 -8.71
N VAL A 51 -1.87 0.36 -9.46
CA VAL A 51 -2.30 1.76 -9.57
C VAL A 51 -3.39 1.85 -10.63
N GLN A 52 -4.54 2.36 -10.25
CA GLN A 52 -5.70 2.51 -11.13
C GLN A 52 -6.27 3.93 -11.00
N VAL A 53 -7.17 4.29 -11.93
CA VAL A 53 -7.86 5.58 -11.91
C VAL A 53 -9.08 5.48 -11.00
N PHE A 54 -9.11 6.32 -9.97
CA PHE A 54 -10.20 6.46 -9.03
C PHE A 54 -10.84 7.85 -9.11
N ARG A 55 -12.09 7.96 -8.66
CA ARG A 55 -12.76 9.23 -8.40
C ARG A 55 -12.90 9.48 -6.92
N ASP A 56 -12.61 10.71 -6.52
CA ASP A 56 -12.86 11.19 -5.16
C ASP A 56 -14.30 11.74 -5.00
N GLY A 57 -14.71 12.00 -3.75
CA GLY A 57 -15.99 12.65 -3.42
C GLY A 57 -16.18 14.04 -4.06
N GLU A 58 -15.11 14.72 -4.45
CA GLU A 58 -15.16 15.97 -5.23
C GLU A 58 -15.23 15.74 -6.76
N GLU A 59 -15.57 14.53 -7.21
CA GLU A 59 -15.61 14.13 -8.63
C GLU A 59 -14.27 14.28 -9.38
N ARG A 60 -13.18 14.44 -8.64
CA ARG A 60 -11.83 14.52 -9.22
C ARG A 60 -11.36 13.14 -9.63
N GLU A 61 -10.98 13.02 -10.89
CA GLU A 61 -10.32 11.82 -11.41
C GLU A 61 -8.82 11.91 -11.16
N GLY A 62 -8.26 10.89 -10.51
CA GLY A 62 -6.84 10.76 -10.28
C GLY A 62 -6.45 9.31 -10.08
N ILE A 63 -5.22 9.05 -9.71
CA ILE A 63 -4.74 7.69 -9.47
C ILE A 63 -4.53 7.40 -7.99
N ASN A 64 -4.79 6.15 -7.63
CA ASN A 64 -4.50 5.60 -6.33
C ASN A 64 -4.34 4.07 -6.46
N GLY A 65 -4.08 3.38 -5.36
CA GLY A 65 -4.10 1.93 -5.31
C GLY A 65 -4.36 1.44 -3.90
N VAL A 66 -4.70 0.17 -3.80
CA VAL A 66 -4.94 -0.53 -2.54
C VAL A 66 -3.99 -1.72 -2.48
N VAL A 67 -3.36 -1.93 -1.32
CA VAL A 67 -2.58 -3.12 -1.02
C VAL A 67 -3.39 -4.02 -0.08
N ARG A 68 -3.36 -5.32 -0.36
CA ARG A 68 -3.95 -6.34 0.48
C ARG A 68 -2.86 -7.03 1.28
N LEU A 69 -2.96 -6.92 2.59
CA LEU A 69 -2.13 -7.63 3.55
C LEU A 69 -2.88 -8.84 4.08
N GLU A 70 -2.15 -9.92 4.29
CA GLU A 70 -2.64 -11.17 4.88
C GLU A 70 -1.65 -11.65 5.94
N ARG A 71 -2.12 -12.48 6.87
CA ARG A 71 -1.24 -13.11 7.86
C ARG A 71 -1.21 -14.61 7.64
N PRO A 72 -0.02 -15.22 7.47
CA PRO A 72 0.08 -16.67 7.38
C PRO A 72 -0.41 -17.36 8.66
N ASP A 73 -0.22 -16.72 9.82
CA ASP A 73 -0.70 -17.20 11.12
C ASP A 73 -2.23 -17.08 11.29
N ALA A 74 -2.87 -16.22 10.48
CA ALA A 74 -4.30 -15.95 10.53
C ALA A 74 -4.87 -15.81 9.10
N PRO A 75 -5.12 -16.92 8.39
CA PRO A 75 -5.57 -16.89 6.99
C PRO A 75 -6.95 -16.25 6.79
N MET A 76 -7.73 -16.08 7.85
CA MET A 76 -9.01 -15.34 7.82
C MET A 76 -8.81 -13.82 7.97
N TRP A 77 -7.61 -13.37 8.35
CA TRP A 77 -7.29 -11.97 8.49
C TRP A 77 -6.75 -11.43 7.17
N SER A 78 -7.48 -10.48 6.60
CA SER A 78 -7.02 -9.69 5.46
C SER A 78 -7.31 -8.22 5.72
N CYS A 79 -6.36 -7.36 5.40
CA CYS A 79 -6.48 -5.91 5.56
C CYS A 79 -6.22 -5.22 4.23
N TYR A 80 -7.08 -4.27 3.89
CA TYR A 80 -6.97 -3.44 2.70
C TYR A 80 -6.49 -2.06 3.11
N VAL A 81 -5.33 -1.66 2.63
CA VAL A 81 -4.69 -0.39 2.97
C VAL A 81 -4.50 0.43 1.71
N TRP A 82 -4.89 1.71 1.76
CA TRP A 82 -4.68 2.62 0.64
C TRP A 82 -3.22 3.02 0.53
N LEU A 83 -2.62 2.88 -0.65
CA LEU A 83 -1.24 3.33 -0.91
C LEU A 83 -1.05 4.82 -0.58
N GLY A 84 -2.08 5.63 -0.87
CA GLY A 84 -2.08 7.05 -0.54
C GLY A 84 -1.89 7.37 0.94
N ASP A 85 -2.34 6.48 1.82
CA ASP A 85 -2.30 6.68 3.26
C ASP A 85 -0.99 6.18 3.90
N ILE A 86 -0.24 5.36 3.17
CA ILE A 86 1.05 4.86 3.60
C ILE A 86 2.05 6.03 3.72
N HIS A 87 2.52 6.22 4.94
CA HIS A 87 3.60 7.13 5.27
C HIS A 87 4.96 6.47 5.00
N ARG A 88 5.16 5.24 5.48
CA ARG A 88 6.41 4.47 5.37
C ARG A 88 6.14 2.97 5.23
N VAL A 89 6.97 2.28 4.44
CA VAL A 89 7.00 0.81 4.32
C VAL A 89 8.28 0.31 4.98
N GLU A 90 8.18 -0.72 5.81
CA GLU A 90 9.31 -1.38 6.44
C GLU A 90 9.29 -2.86 6.08
N HIS A 91 10.37 -3.37 5.49
CA HIS A 91 10.47 -4.76 5.07
C HIS A 91 11.04 -5.61 6.20
N LEU A 92 10.25 -6.58 6.68
CA LEU A 92 10.70 -7.53 7.69
C LEU A 92 11.47 -8.71 7.09
N ASP A 93 11.21 -9.02 5.81
CA ASP A 93 11.92 -10.08 5.08
C ASP A 93 13.36 -9.67 4.71
N SER A 94 13.67 -8.37 4.71
CA SER A 94 15.03 -7.85 4.52
C SER A 94 15.87 -7.99 5.79
N THR A 95 15.92 -9.19 6.39
CA THR A 95 17.00 -9.56 7.29
C THR A 95 18.19 -10.01 6.44
N LEU A 96 18.83 -9.06 5.78
CA LEU A 96 20.20 -9.21 5.29
C LEU A 96 21.02 -8.15 6.03
N GLY A 97 21.55 -8.53 7.19
CA GLY A 97 22.47 -7.70 7.94
C GLY A 97 22.33 -7.80 9.45
N SER A 98 22.83 -8.89 10.04
CA SER A 98 23.61 -8.87 11.29
C SER A 98 24.22 -10.25 11.50
N GLU A 99 25.22 -10.59 10.67
CA GLU A 99 26.25 -11.55 11.06
C GLU A 99 27.35 -10.74 11.76
N THR A 100 27.70 -11.10 12.99
CA THR A 100 28.95 -10.71 13.66
C THR A 100 29.49 -11.92 14.41
#